data_AF-A0A2R6HG90-F1
#
_entry.id   AF-A0A2R6HG90-F1
#
_cell.length_a   1.000
_cell.length_b   1.000
_cell.length_c   1.000
_cell.angle_alpha   90.00
_cell.angle_beta   90.00
_cell.angle_gamma   90.00
#
_symmetry.space_group_name_H-M   'P 1'
#
loop_
_entity.id
_entity.type
_entity.pdbx_description
1 polymer ?
#
loop_
_entity_poly.entity_id
_entity_poly.type
_entity_poly.pdbx_seq_one_letter_code
_entity_poly.pdbx_strand_id
1 'polypeptide(L)'
;MNGAPTSGERTVPADEPVVVETPDGRLSGRAVDLGPLDVAVDPGEVAAAVRDEAGGDDAGGPDGEAESGPVTVRCPAPRSVHDHVGLVEPGIALRVRTALAGAARSRGLSAPQDEALASVRAELSEFTVPEADTETARERLAGTESAVAKARERVATVRGRLQAAREADRDTADLREELAAATRDLAEKETERAAAREALDRAEQHAREARDARERRRRLEDRAANLERAARAHLVGQVREEFAAAVRAVPGSDRGGGESGDPFDADPVSAALAVGRVADLRAPVVVAVDRFEGTGAAADWLDAPVVRV
;
A
#
# COMPACT_ATOMS: atom_id res chain seq x y z
N MET A 1 -15.39 29.91 -38.09
CA MET A 1 -15.76 29.41 -36.75
C MET A 1 -14.55 28.70 -36.19
N ASN A 2 -14.13 29.17 -35.01
CA ASN A 2 -12.82 28.99 -34.41
C ASN A 2 -12.54 27.54 -33.98
N GLY A 3 -11.39 27.02 -34.38
CA GLY A 3 -10.78 25.85 -33.74
C GLY A 3 -10.16 26.26 -32.41
N ALA A 4 -10.57 25.58 -31.34
CA ALA A 4 -9.96 25.70 -30.02
C ALA A 4 -8.56 25.07 -30.03
N PRO A 5 -7.55 25.66 -29.39
CA PRO A 5 -6.27 25.00 -29.19
C PRO A 5 -6.44 23.95 -28.08
N THR A 6 -6.11 22.70 -28.41
CA THR A 6 -5.89 21.62 -27.45
C THR A 6 -4.75 22.04 -26.52
N SER A 7 -5.04 22.08 -25.21
CA SER A 7 -4.06 22.26 -24.14
C SER A 7 -2.94 21.24 -24.30
N GLY A 8 -1.79 21.68 -24.80
CA GLY A 8 -0.59 20.87 -24.80
C GLY A 8 -0.14 20.65 -23.36
N GLU A 9 0.04 19.40 -22.96
CA GLU A 9 0.91 19.01 -21.86
C GLU A 9 2.23 19.76 -22.01
N ARG A 10 2.41 20.81 -21.21
CA ARG A 10 3.72 21.46 -21.11
C ARG A 10 4.55 20.58 -20.19
N THR A 11 5.32 19.69 -20.79
CA THR A 11 6.50 19.16 -20.13
C THR A 11 7.42 20.34 -19.86
N VAL A 12 7.37 20.86 -18.63
CA VAL A 12 8.22 21.95 -18.14
C VAL A 12 9.68 21.47 -18.25
N PRO A 13 10.55 22.12 -19.05
CA PRO A 13 11.97 21.77 -19.11
C PRO A 13 12.63 21.94 -17.73
N ALA A 14 13.62 21.10 -17.42
CA ALA A 14 14.28 21.05 -16.11
C ALA A 14 14.96 22.36 -15.65
N ASP A 15 15.10 23.34 -16.55
CA ASP A 15 15.68 24.67 -16.30
C ASP A 15 14.63 25.79 -16.15
N GLU A 16 13.32 25.48 -16.18
CA GLU A 16 12.30 26.50 -15.95
C GLU A 16 12.32 26.95 -14.47
N PRO A 17 12.34 28.26 -14.20
CA PRO A 17 12.47 28.75 -12.83
C PRO A 17 11.25 28.35 -12.00
N VAL A 18 11.49 27.92 -10.75
CA VAL A 18 10.41 27.65 -9.80
C VAL A 18 9.62 28.94 -9.61
N VAL A 19 8.29 28.84 -9.61
CA VAL A 19 7.39 29.97 -9.35
C VAL A 19 6.56 29.63 -8.13
N VAL A 20 6.63 30.48 -7.11
CA VAL A 20 5.78 30.41 -5.92
C VAL A 20 4.79 31.56 -5.96
N GLU A 21 3.51 31.24 -5.95
CA GLU A 21 2.39 32.18 -5.90
C GLU A 21 1.74 32.08 -4.51
N THR A 22 1.69 33.21 -3.80
CA THR A 22 0.99 33.39 -2.51
C THR A 22 -0.04 34.51 -2.64
N PRO A 23 -0.92 34.77 -1.64
CA PRO A 23 -1.88 35.87 -1.72
C PRO A 23 -1.21 37.24 -1.81
N ASP A 24 0.00 37.38 -1.25
CA ASP A 24 0.73 38.64 -1.13
C ASP A 24 1.75 38.86 -2.25
N GLY A 25 1.98 37.88 -3.12
CA GLY A 25 2.86 38.08 -4.27
C GLY A 25 3.26 36.82 -5.02
N ARG A 26 4.06 37.05 -6.06
CA ARG A 26 4.65 36.00 -6.89
C ARG A 26 6.16 36.15 -6.87
N LEU A 27 6.85 35.08 -6.48
CA LEU A 27 8.31 34.98 -6.50
C LEU A 27 8.75 33.92 -7.50
N SER A 28 9.89 34.12 -8.15
CA SER A 28 10.42 33.16 -9.11
C SER A 28 11.94 33.14 -9.12
N GLY A 29 12.51 31.94 -9.24
CA GLY A 29 13.94 31.72 -9.34
C GLY A 29 14.34 30.31 -8.97
N ARG A 30 15.65 30.03 -8.99
CA ARG A 30 16.21 28.77 -8.46
C ARG A 30 16.23 28.74 -6.94
N ALA A 31 16.39 29.90 -6.31
CA ALA A 31 16.39 30.07 -4.86
C ALA A 31 15.31 31.10 -4.51
N VAL A 32 14.22 30.66 -3.91
CA VAL A 32 13.09 31.51 -3.50
C VAL A 32 13.09 31.62 -1.98
N ASP A 33 13.07 32.85 -1.46
CA ASP A 33 12.97 33.13 -0.03
C ASP A 33 11.58 33.71 0.25
N LEU A 34 10.77 33.04 1.08
CA LEU A 34 9.44 33.51 1.46
C LEU A 34 9.48 34.43 2.69
N GLY A 35 10.59 34.51 3.41
CA GLY A 35 10.75 35.37 4.59
C GLY A 35 10.49 36.87 4.37
N PRO A 36 10.72 37.46 3.17
CA PRO A 36 10.34 38.85 2.88
C PRO A 36 8.83 39.09 2.73
N LEU A 37 8.00 38.05 2.63
CA LEU A 37 6.55 38.18 2.55
C LEU A 37 5.97 38.26 3.97
N ASP A 38 4.98 39.13 4.18
CA ASP A 38 4.33 39.34 5.48
C ASP A 38 3.28 38.24 5.78
N VAL A 39 3.55 37.01 5.33
CA VAL A 39 2.63 35.87 5.41
C VAL A 39 3.33 34.71 6.10
N ALA A 40 2.71 34.23 7.18
CA ALA A 40 3.14 33.02 7.86
C ALA A 40 2.74 31.82 7.00
N VAL A 41 3.68 31.30 6.21
CA VAL A 41 3.48 30.07 5.44
C VAL A 41 3.98 28.89 6.25
N ASP A 42 3.16 27.84 6.36
CA ASP A 42 3.63 26.58 6.93
C ASP A 42 4.56 25.86 5.93
N PRO A 43 5.78 25.43 6.34
CA PRO A 43 6.70 24.71 5.45
C PRO A 43 6.10 23.42 4.87
N GLY A 44 5.21 22.75 5.61
CA GLY A 44 4.49 21.56 5.18
C GLY A 44 3.50 21.85 4.05
N GLU A 45 2.81 22.98 4.10
CA GLU A 45 1.92 23.45 3.03
C GLU A 45 2.69 23.73 1.72
N VAL A 46 3.87 24.36 1.80
CA VAL A 46 4.73 24.57 0.61
C VAL A 46 5.17 23.22 0.04
N ALA A 47 5.61 22.30 0.90
CA ALA A 47 6.05 20.98 0.47
C ALA A 47 4.90 20.12 -0.09
N ALA A 48 3.66 20.34 0.34
CA ALA A 48 2.47 19.74 -0.26
C ALA A 48 2.18 20.35 -1.64
N ALA A 49 2.24 21.68 -1.78
CA ALA A 49 2.04 22.36 -3.06
C ALA A 49 3.07 21.93 -4.12
N VAL A 50 4.32 21.66 -3.73
CA VAL A 50 5.35 21.09 -4.62
C VAL A 50 4.99 19.67 -5.10
N ARG A 51 4.24 18.90 -4.31
CA ARG A 51 3.83 17.53 -4.64
C ARG A 51 2.55 17.47 -5.47
N ASP A 52 1.61 18.37 -5.24
CA ASP A 52 0.28 18.34 -5.85
C ASP A 52 0.26 18.73 -7.34
N GLU A 53 1.10 19.68 -7.77
CA GLU A 53 1.19 20.11 -9.18
C GLU A 53 1.75 19.02 -10.13
N ALA A 54 2.18 17.88 -9.58
CA ALA A 54 2.62 16.72 -10.34
C ALA A 54 1.58 15.60 -10.48
N GLY A 55 0.42 15.72 -9.81
CA GLY A 55 -0.65 14.72 -9.77
C GLY A 55 -1.78 14.92 -10.80
N GLY A 56 -1.56 15.71 -11.85
CA GLY A 56 -2.61 16.16 -12.78
C GLY A 56 -3.33 15.09 -13.61
N ASP A 57 -2.91 13.83 -13.60
CA ASP A 57 -3.51 12.77 -14.43
C ASP A 57 -3.70 11.46 -13.64
N ASP A 58 -4.75 11.39 -12.80
CA ASP A 58 -5.63 10.21 -12.54
C ASP A 58 -6.31 10.31 -11.16
N ALA A 59 -7.35 11.16 -11.04
CA ALA A 59 -8.44 11.00 -10.06
C ALA A 59 -9.57 12.01 -10.30
N GLY A 60 -10.10 12.07 -11.54
CA GLY A 60 -11.30 12.85 -11.83
C GLY A 60 -12.58 12.14 -11.39
N GLY A 61 -12.84 12.07 -10.07
CA GLY A 61 -14.19 11.92 -9.55
C GLY A 61 -14.92 13.27 -9.63
N PRO A 62 -16.20 13.34 -10.05
CA PRO A 62 -16.81 14.61 -10.48
C PRO A 62 -17.15 15.61 -9.37
N ASP A 63 -16.82 15.38 -8.10
CA ASP A 63 -17.31 16.20 -6.98
C ASP A 63 -16.23 16.54 -5.92
N GLY A 64 -14.98 16.79 -6.34
CA GLY A 64 -13.92 17.27 -5.44
C GLY A 64 -13.40 18.62 -5.88
N GLU A 65 -13.91 19.71 -5.28
CA GLU A 65 -13.21 21.00 -5.33
C GLU A 65 -11.86 20.80 -4.65
N ALA A 66 -10.77 20.74 -5.43
CA ALA A 66 -9.44 20.82 -4.89
C ALA A 66 -9.32 22.21 -4.28
N GLU A 67 -9.44 22.30 -2.95
CA GLU A 67 -9.11 23.50 -2.19
C GLU A 67 -7.61 23.74 -2.39
N SER A 68 -7.24 24.43 -3.47
CA SER A 68 -5.88 24.96 -3.64
C SER A 68 -5.62 25.85 -2.43
N GLY A 69 -4.70 25.41 -1.57
CA GLY A 69 -4.26 26.18 -0.41
C GLY A 69 -3.73 27.56 -0.82
N PRO A 70 -3.42 28.43 0.15
CA PRO A 70 -2.98 29.80 -0.13
C PRO A 70 -1.66 29.87 -0.94
N VAL A 71 -0.95 28.74 -1.11
CA VAL A 71 0.32 28.66 -1.83
C VAL A 71 0.21 27.71 -3.02
N THR A 72 0.64 28.16 -4.19
CA THR A 72 0.80 27.35 -5.41
C THR A 72 2.26 27.36 -5.87
N VAL A 73 2.81 26.19 -6.23
CA VAL A 73 4.21 26.07 -6.65
C VAL A 73 4.32 25.41 -8.02
N ARG A 74 4.65 26.19 -9.06
CA ARG A 74 4.92 25.63 -10.39
C ARG A 74 6.38 25.19 -10.48
N CYS A 75 6.60 23.90 -10.70
CA CYS A 75 7.91 23.29 -10.81
C CYS A 75 7.84 21.96 -11.60
N PRO A 76 8.99 21.39 -12.02
CA PRO A 76 9.02 20.04 -12.57
C PRO A 76 8.50 19.00 -11.55
N ALA A 77 7.90 17.91 -12.04
CA ALA A 77 7.36 16.88 -11.17
C ALA A 77 8.42 16.31 -10.19
N PRO A 78 8.13 16.26 -8.88
CA PRO A 78 9.04 15.68 -7.91
C PRO A 78 9.20 14.18 -8.16
N ARG A 79 10.40 13.69 -7.90
CA ARG A 79 10.70 12.25 -7.87
C ARG A 79 10.48 11.69 -6.48
N SER A 80 10.38 10.37 -6.35
CA SER A 80 10.19 9.65 -5.07
C SER A 80 11.19 9.99 -3.95
N VAL A 81 12.35 10.58 -4.28
CA VAL A 81 13.30 11.08 -3.26
C VAL A 81 12.74 12.28 -2.48
N HIS A 82 11.85 13.09 -3.08
CA HIS A 82 11.24 14.26 -2.43
C HIS A 82 10.26 13.84 -1.32
N ASP A 83 9.75 12.61 -1.33
CA ASP A 83 8.98 12.04 -0.19
C ASP A 83 9.82 11.94 1.09
N HIS A 84 11.15 12.04 0.97
CA HIS A 84 12.08 11.93 2.08
C HIS A 84 12.83 13.22 2.39
N VAL A 85 13.15 14.02 1.38
CA VAL A 85 13.97 15.24 1.52
C VAL A 85 13.34 16.49 0.90
N GLY A 86 12.08 16.42 0.45
CA GLY A 86 11.37 17.56 -0.14
C GLY A 86 11.06 18.65 0.88
N LEU A 87 11.03 18.32 2.17
CA LEU A 87 10.98 19.25 3.29
C LEU A 87 12.12 18.92 4.25
N VAL A 88 12.91 19.93 4.61
CA VAL A 88 13.96 19.84 5.63
C VAL A 88 13.65 20.86 6.72
N GLU A 89 13.18 20.37 7.85
CA GLU A 89 12.81 21.15 9.02
C GLU A 89 13.47 20.61 10.30
N PRO A 90 13.55 21.41 11.38
CA PRO A 90 14.00 20.91 12.67
C PRO A 90 13.12 19.74 13.16
N GLY A 91 13.74 18.63 13.53
CA GLY A 91 13.01 17.45 14.04
C GLY A 91 12.53 16.46 12.97
N ILE A 92 12.91 16.64 11.71
CA ILE A 92 12.64 15.68 10.64
C ILE A 92 12.99 14.24 11.04
N ALA A 93 12.09 13.30 10.79
CA ALA A 93 12.32 11.87 11.00
C ALA A 93 12.71 11.21 9.68
N LEU A 94 13.99 10.86 9.52
CA LEU A 94 14.51 10.31 8.27
C LEU A 94 14.94 8.84 8.40
N ARG A 95 14.41 7.98 7.54
CA ARG A 95 14.96 6.63 7.30
C ARG A 95 16.10 6.72 6.28
N VAL A 96 17.28 7.15 6.72
CA VAL A 96 18.44 7.52 5.87
C VAL A 96 18.70 6.51 4.74
N ARG A 97 18.77 5.20 5.06
CA ARG A 97 19.05 4.15 4.06
C ARG A 97 17.96 4.02 2.99
N THR A 98 16.70 4.28 3.35
CA THR A 98 15.59 4.26 2.38
C THR A 98 15.68 5.49 1.48
N ALA A 99 15.89 6.68 2.08
CA ALA A 99 16.02 7.93 1.35
C ALA A 99 17.20 7.93 0.37
N LEU A 100 18.34 7.39 0.81
CA LEU A 100 19.55 7.28 0.01
C LEU A 100 19.39 6.28 -1.17
N ALA A 101 18.63 5.20 -1.00
CA ALA A 101 18.28 4.34 -2.12
C ALA A 101 17.36 5.06 -3.14
N GLY A 102 16.47 5.94 -2.67
CA GLY A 102 15.70 6.86 -3.52
C GLY A 102 16.60 7.83 -4.29
N ALA A 103 17.60 8.40 -3.63
CA ALA A 103 18.60 9.27 -4.26
C ALA A 103 19.44 8.54 -5.32
N ALA A 104 19.85 7.30 -5.05
CA ALA A 104 20.54 6.47 -6.04
C ALA A 104 19.65 6.23 -7.29
N ARG A 105 18.36 5.95 -7.09
CA ARG A 105 17.40 5.76 -8.20
C ARG A 105 17.13 7.03 -8.97
N SER A 106 17.09 8.20 -8.32
CA SER A 106 16.93 9.46 -9.06
C SER A 106 18.10 9.71 -10.02
N ARG A 107 19.31 9.24 -9.67
CA ARG A 107 20.48 9.21 -10.57
C ARG A 107 20.44 8.12 -11.66
N GLY A 108 19.35 7.34 -11.75
CA GLY A 108 19.19 6.26 -12.72
C GLY A 108 19.89 4.95 -12.33
N LEU A 109 20.35 4.81 -11.08
CA LEU A 109 20.94 3.55 -10.62
C LEU A 109 19.85 2.51 -10.37
N SER A 110 20.12 1.28 -10.78
CA SER A 110 19.28 0.11 -10.55
C SER A 110 20.00 -0.93 -9.71
N ALA A 111 19.22 -1.81 -9.10
CA ALA A 111 19.73 -2.95 -8.37
C ALA A 111 19.53 -4.25 -9.17
N PRO A 112 20.44 -5.23 -9.09
CA PRO A 112 20.27 -6.53 -9.73
C PRO A 112 18.99 -7.27 -9.34
N GLN A 113 18.40 -6.91 -8.19
CA GLN A 113 17.18 -7.50 -7.67
C GLN A 113 15.90 -6.89 -8.26
N ASP A 114 15.97 -5.78 -8.98
CA ASP A 114 14.78 -5.02 -9.41
C ASP A 114 13.87 -5.85 -10.34
N GLU A 115 14.42 -6.59 -11.30
CA GLU A 115 13.63 -7.46 -12.19
C GLU A 115 12.94 -8.60 -11.42
N ALA A 116 13.67 -9.25 -10.52
CA ALA A 116 13.12 -10.33 -9.69
C ALA A 116 12.03 -9.79 -8.74
N LEU A 117 12.21 -8.58 -8.21
CA LEU A 117 11.22 -7.91 -7.37
C LEU A 117 9.96 -7.56 -8.17
N ALA A 118 10.12 -7.02 -9.39
CA ALA A 118 9.00 -6.73 -10.28
C ALA A 118 8.20 -8.00 -10.61
N SER A 119 8.89 -9.11 -10.93
CA SER A 119 8.25 -10.40 -11.18
C SER A 119 7.46 -10.92 -9.98
N VAL A 120 8.03 -10.89 -8.76
CA VAL A 120 7.33 -11.34 -7.54
C VAL A 120 6.12 -10.45 -7.23
N ARG A 121 6.22 -9.14 -7.47
CA ARG A 121 5.10 -8.21 -7.27
C ARG A 121 3.97 -8.45 -8.28
N ALA A 122 4.31 -8.72 -9.54
CA ALA A 122 3.34 -9.10 -10.55
C ALA A 122 2.62 -10.40 -10.14
N GLU A 123 3.38 -11.41 -9.73
CA GLU A 123 2.82 -12.68 -9.23
C GLU A 123 1.89 -12.46 -8.02
N LEU A 124 2.26 -11.60 -7.07
CA LEU A 124 1.42 -11.23 -5.93
C LEU A 124 0.13 -10.49 -6.36
N SER A 125 0.19 -9.64 -7.37
CA SER A 125 -0.97 -8.87 -7.85
C SER A 125 -2.03 -9.74 -8.53
N GLU A 126 -1.60 -10.84 -9.15
CA GLU A 126 -2.49 -11.84 -9.77
C GLU A 126 -2.97 -12.90 -8.77
N PHE A 127 -2.41 -12.93 -7.56
CA PHE A 127 -2.62 -14.00 -6.59
C PHE A 127 -4.01 -13.93 -5.93
N THR A 128 -4.84 -14.94 -6.16
CA THR A 128 -6.17 -15.07 -5.54
C THR A 128 -6.21 -16.22 -4.54
N VAL A 129 -6.81 -15.99 -3.37
CA VAL A 129 -7.03 -17.01 -2.33
C VAL A 129 -8.49 -17.48 -2.39
N PRO A 130 -8.76 -18.78 -2.59
CA PRO A 130 -10.12 -19.30 -2.54
C PRO A 130 -10.80 -19.06 -1.19
N GLU A 131 -12.11 -18.82 -1.23
CA GLU A 131 -12.94 -18.80 -0.04
C GLU A 131 -13.44 -20.21 0.29
N ALA A 132 -13.54 -20.51 1.59
CA ALA A 132 -14.03 -21.80 2.04
C ALA A 132 -14.84 -21.62 3.34
N ASP A 133 -16.09 -22.09 3.31
CA ASP A 133 -17.00 -22.09 4.45
C ASP A 133 -17.26 -23.53 4.92
N THR A 134 -16.37 -24.01 5.78
CA THR A 134 -16.53 -25.34 6.39
C THR A 134 -17.53 -25.35 7.54
N GLU A 135 -17.82 -24.20 8.14
CA GLU A 135 -18.69 -24.12 9.32
C GLU A 135 -20.14 -24.35 8.92
N THR A 136 -20.64 -23.58 7.95
CA THR A 136 -21.99 -23.75 7.40
C THR A 136 -22.20 -25.17 6.86
N ALA A 137 -21.18 -25.74 6.22
CA ALA A 137 -21.27 -27.10 5.70
C ALA A 137 -21.39 -28.16 6.81
N ARG A 138 -20.67 -28.00 7.93
CA ARG A 138 -20.77 -28.89 9.10
C ARG A 138 -22.12 -28.76 9.79
N GLU A 139 -22.61 -27.54 9.98
CA GLU A 139 -23.92 -27.29 10.57
C GLU A 139 -25.03 -27.94 9.75
N ARG A 140 -24.98 -27.79 8.42
CA ARG A 140 -25.94 -28.42 7.51
C ARG A 140 -25.91 -29.94 7.64
N LEU A 141 -24.72 -30.56 7.65
CA LEU A 141 -24.60 -32.00 7.81
C LEU A 141 -25.22 -32.47 9.13
N ALA A 142 -24.88 -31.82 10.26
CA ALA A 142 -25.45 -32.14 11.56
C ALA A 142 -26.99 -32.02 11.59
N GLY A 143 -27.54 -30.99 10.92
CA GLY A 143 -28.98 -30.82 10.74
C GLY A 143 -29.62 -31.97 9.97
N THR A 144 -29.02 -32.39 8.85
CA THR A 144 -29.51 -33.54 8.06
C THR A 144 -29.39 -34.87 8.80
N GLU A 145 -28.33 -35.09 9.58
CA GLU A 145 -28.17 -36.29 10.40
C GLU A 145 -29.25 -36.36 11.50
N SER A 146 -29.55 -35.23 12.13
CA SER A 146 -30.64 -35.11 13.10
C SER A 146 -32.01 -35.39 12.45
N ALA A 147 -32.24 -34.93 11.22
CA ALA A 147 -33.48 -35.20 10.49
C ALA A 147 -33.63 -36.69 10.12
N VAL A 148 -32.55 -37.33 9.65
CA VAL A 148 -32.53 -38.78 9.36
C VAL A 148 -32.83 -39.58 10.63
N ALA A 149 -32.26 -39.21 11.78
CA ALA A 149 -32.53 -39.89 13.05
C ALA A 149 -34.03 -39.84 13.42
N LYS A 150 -34.66 -38.67 13.30
CA LYS A 150 -36.11 -38.50 13.55
C LYS A 150 -36.97 -39.31 12.57
N ALA A 151 -36.61 -39.33 11.28
CA ALA A 151 -37.33 -40.11 10.28
C ALA A 151 -37.25 -41.63 10.55
N ARG A 152 -36.08 -42.13 10.96
CA ARG A 152 -35.90 -43.54 11.37
C ARG A 152 -36.73 -43.91 12.58
N GLU A 153 -36.77 -43.04 13.59
CA GLU A 153 -37.62 -43.21 14.78
C GLU A 153 -39.11 -43.29 14.40
N ARG A 154 -39.56 -42.42 13.49
CA ARG A 154 -40.94 -42.44 12.99
C ARG A 154 -41.25 -43.75 12.28
N VAL A 155 -40.40 -44.21 11.37
CA VAL A 155 -40.55 -45.51 10.68
C VAL A 155 -40.65 -46.66 11.69
N ALA A 156 -39.77 -46.69 12.69
CA ALA A 156 -39.79 -47.72 13.74
C ALA A 156 -41.11 -47.68 14.54
N THR A 157 -41.57 -46.48 14.90
CA THR A 157 -42.82 -46.27 15.63
C THR A 157 -44.04 -46.75 14.83
N VAL A 158 -44.12 -46.42 13.54
CA VAL A 158 -45.23 -46.84 12.66
C VAL A 158 -45.19 -48.36 12.46
N ARG A 159 -44.00 -48.95 12.26
CA ARG A 159 -43.83 -50.41 12.20
C ARG A 159 -44.33 -51.10 13.46
N GLY A 160 -43.98 -50.57 14.64
CA GLY A 160 -44.45 -51.11 15.93
C GLY A 160 -45.97 -51.06 16.05
N ARG A 161 -46.59 -49.92 15.70
CA ARG A 161 -48.06 -49.77 15.67
C ARG A 161 -48.74 -50.73 14.70
N LEU A 162 -48.19 -50.88 13.49
CA LEU A 162 -48.69 -51.81 12.48
C LEU A 162 -48.62 -53.27 12.95
N GLN A 163 -47.55 -53.66 13.62
CA GLN A 163 -47.41 -55.00 14.19
C GLN A 163 -48.44 -55.26 15.29
N ALA A 164 -48.61 -54.34 16.23
CA ALA A 164 -49.60 -54.46 17.30
C ALA A 164 -51.06 -54.46 16.78
N ALA A 165 -51.34 -53.78 15.67
CA ALA A 165 -52.65 -53.82 15.03
C ALA A 165 -52.93 -55.18 14.37
N ARG A 166 -51.92 -55.79 13.73
CA ARG A 166 -52.01 -57.15 13.16
C ARG A 166 -52.23 -58.22 14.23
N GLU A 167 -51.50 -58.13 15.34
CA GLU A 167 -51.63 -59.07 16.46
C GLU A 167 -53.02 -59.01 17.12
N ALA A 168 -53.66 -57.85 17.07
CA ALA A 168 -55.01 -57.62 17.56
C ALA A 168 -56.10 -57.80 16.48
N ASP A 169 -55.75 -58.30 15.29
CA ASP A 169 -56.64 -58.51 14.13
C ASP A 169 -57.48 -57.27 13.74
N ARG A 170 -56.88 -56.08 13.88
CA ARG A 170 -57.49 -54.79 13.51
C ARG A 170 -57.18 -54.41 12.07
N ASP A 171 -58.00 -53.51 11.49
CA ASP A 171 -57.70 -52.91 10.20
C ASP A 171 -56.34 -52.19 10.24
N THR A 172 -55.58 -52.36 9.16
CA THR A 172 -54.18 -51.97 9.02
C THR A 172 -53.92 -51.17 7.75
N ALA A 173 -54.95 -50.85 6.94
CA ALA A 173 -54.80 -50.10 5.70
C ALA A 173 -54.08 -48.75 5.94
N ASP A 174 -54.60 -47.92 6.84
CA ASP A 174 -54.05 -46.60 7.15
C ASP A 174 -52.60 -46.67 7.67
N LEU A 175 -52.30 -47.65 8.53
CA LEU A 175 -50.95 -47.85 9.08
C LEU A 175 -49.94 -48.29 8.01
N ARG A 176 -50.38 -49.00 6.96
CA ARG A 176 -49.52 -49.34 5.81
C ARG A 176 -49.23 -48.09 4.97
N GLU A 177 -50.22 -47.24 4.75
CA GLU A 177 -50.04 -45.97 4.05
C GLU A 177 -49.12 -45.01 4.84
N GLU A 178 -49.33 -44.89 6.16
CA GLU A 178 -48.46 -44.10 7.04
C GLU A 178 -47.02 -44.63 7.00
N LEU A 179 -46.83 -45.95 6.99
CA LEU A 179 -45.50 -46.56 6.90
C LEU A 179 -44.83 -46.27 5.55
N ALA A 180 -45.58 -46.35 4.45
CA ALA A 180 -45.07 -46.02 3.12
C ALA A 180 -44.66 -44.53 3.04
N ALA A 181 -45.46 -43.63 3.62
CA ALA A 181 -45.13 -42.21 3.70
C ALA A 181 -43.88 -41.96 4.56
N ALA A 182 -43.77 -42.57 5.75
CA ALA A 182 -42.60 -42.44 6.62
C ALA A 182 -41.32 -43.00 5.96
N THR A 183 -41.44 -44.07 5.19
CA THR A 183 -40.30 -44.66 4.46
C THR A 183 -39.83 -43.75 3.33
N ARG A 184 -40.77 -43.09 2.63
CA ARG A 184 -40.46 -42.09 1.60
C ARG A 184 -39.73 -40.88 2.18
N ASP A 185 -40.26 -40.33 3.28
CA ASP A 185 -39.61 -39.22 4.01
C ASP A 185 -38.20 -39.59 4.46
N LEU A 186 -37.99 -40.80 5.00
CA LEU A 186 -36.66 -41.29 5.35
C LEU A 186 -35.71 -41.31 4.15
N ALA A 187 -36.15 -41.82 3.00
CA ALA A 187 -35.32 -41.88 1.79
C ALA A 187 -34.93 -40.48 1.29
N GLU A 188 -35.85 -39.52 1.35
CA GLU A 188 -35.59 -38.10 1.04
C GLU A 188 -34.53 -37.53 1.98
N LYS A 189 -34.66 -37.75 3.30
CA LYS A 189 -33.68 -37.27 4.29
C LYS A 189 -32.32 -37.93 4.18
N GLU A 190 -32.25 -39.21 3.82
CA GLU A 190 -30.98 -39.88 3.55
C GLU A 190 -30.27 -39.31 2.32
N THR A 191 -31.03 -38.92 1.30
CA THR A 191 -30.51 -38.22 0.11
C THR A 191 -29.99 -36.82 0.46
N GLU A 192 -30.75 -36.04 1.23
CA GLU A 192 -30.33 -34.73 1.72
C GLU A 192 -29.03 -34.82 2.54
N ARG A 193 -28.89 -35.84 3.40
CA ARG A 193 -27.68 -36.10 4.17
C ARG A 193 -26.48 -36.44 3.29
N ALA A 194 -26.67 -37.27 2.26
CA ALA A 194 -25.60 -37.60 1.32
C ALA A 194 -25.08 -36.34 0.62
N ALA A 195 -26.00 -35.49 0.13
CA ALA A 195 -25.64 -34.22 -0.49
C ALA A 195 -24.94 -33.25 0.49
N ALA A 196 -25.38 -33.19 1.75
CA ALA A 196 -24.73 -32.37 2.77
C ALA A 196 -23.30 -32.84 3.09
N ARG A 197 -23.08 -34.16 3.08
CA ARG A 197 -21.74 -34.74 3.27
C ARG A 197 -20.80 -34.40 2.11
N GLU A 198 -21.25 -34.56 0.87
CA GLU A 198 -20.47 -34.17 -0.31
C GLU A 198 -20.14 -32.66 -0.33
N ALA A 199 -21.07 -31.83 0.15
CA ALA A 199 -20.82 -30.39 0.29
C ALA A 199 -19.73 -30.10 1.33
N LEU A 200 -19.74 -30.81 2.48
CA LEU A 200 -18.69 -30.70 3.48
C LEU A 200 -17.32 -31.14 2.94
N ASP A 201 -17.25 -32.29 2.26
CA ASP A 201 -16.00 -32.79 1.70
C ASP A 201 -15.39 -31.78 0.70
N ARG A 202 -16.22 -31.16 -0.15
CA ARG A 202 -15.78 -30.07 -1.05
C ARG A 202 -15.33 -28.83 -0.29
N ALA A 203 -16.07 -28.40 0.73
CA ALA A 203 -15.70 -27.24 1.54
C ALA A 203 -14.36 -27.46 2.27
N GLU A 204 -14.10 -28.68 2.76
CA GLU A 204 -12.83 -29.01 3.40
C GLU A 204 -11.66 -29.04 2.42
N GLN A 205 -11.89 -29.51 1.20
CA GLN A 205 -10.89 -29.45 0.12
C GLN A 205 -10.55 -28.00 -0.23
N HIS A 206 -11.55 -27.15 -0.45
CA HIS A 206 -11.33 -25.72 -0.69
C HIS A 206 -10.62 -25.05 0.50
N ALA A 207 -10.92 -25.43 1.74
CA ALA A 207 -10.24 -24.89 2.91
C ALA A 207 -8.76 -25.28 2.97
N ARG A 208 -8.38 -26.47 2.48
CA ARG A 208 -6.97 -26.87 2.32
C ARG A 208 -6.30 -26.02 1.25
N GLU A 209 -6.90 -25.92 0.07
CA GLU A 209 -6.39 -25.11 -1.04
C GLU A 209 -6.23 -23.63 -0.65
N ALA A 210 -7.20 -23.08 0.09
CA ALA A 210 -7.15 -21.73 0.61
C ALA A 210 -6.00 -21.55 1.62
N ARG A 211 -5.70 -22.55 2.46
CA ARG A 211 -4.54 -22.50 3.37
C ARG A 211 -3.23 -22.53 2.59
N ASP A 212 -3.09 -23.45 1.64
CA ASP A 212 -1.90 -23.57 0.80
C ASP A 212 -1.68 -22.31 -0.05
N ALA A 213 -2.76 -21.70 -0.56
CA ALA A 213 -2.72 -20.43 -1.26
C ALA A 213 -2.21 -19.29 -0.35
N ARG A 214 -2.73 -19.17 0.88
CA ARG A 214 -2.23 -18.17 1.85
C ARG A 214 -0.76 -18.39 2.20
N GLU A 215 -0.33 -19.64 2.37
CA GLU A 215 1.07 -19.94 2.66
C GLU A 215 1.98 -19.55 1.49
N ARG A 216 1.59 -19.87 0.25
CA ARG A 216 2.32 -19.44 -0.95
C ARG A 216 2.41 -17.93 -1.06
N ARG A 217 1.30 -17.21 -0.83
CA ARG A 217 1.29 -15.74 -0.80
C ARG A 217 2.26 -15.17 0.24
N ARG A 218 2.26 -15.69 1.47
CA ARG A 218 3.20 -15.25 2.52
C ARG A 218 4.66 -15.45 2.11
N ARG A 219 4.99 -16.59 1.49
CA ARG A 219 6.35 -16.85 0.99
C ARG A 219 6.76 -15.85 -0.10
N LEU A 220 5.83 -15.46 -0.98
CA LEU A 220 6.07 -14.43 -1.99
C LEU A 220 6.26 -13.04 -1.37
N GLU A 221 5.43 -12.67 -0.40
CA GLU A 221 5.56 -11.41 0.36
C GLU A 221 6.93 -11.34 1.09
N ASP A 222 7.34 -12.42 1.75
CA ASP A 222 8.65 -12.53 2.40
C ASP A 222 9.80 -12.41 1.39
N ARG A 223 9.66 -13.07 0.22
CA ARG A 223 10.63 -12.98 -0.86
C ARG A 223 10.74 -11.55 -1.39
N ALA A 224 9.61 -10.86 -1.60
CA ALA A 224 9.58 -9.46 -2.02
C ALA A 224 10.31 -8.57 -1.00
N ALA A 225 10.00 -8.72 0.30
CA ALA A 225 10.65 -7.96 1.36
C ALA A 225 12.18 -8.22 1.44
N ASN A 226 12.60 -9.47 1.23
CA ASN A 226 14.03 -9.83 1.15
C ASN A 226 14.71 -9.17 -0.06
N LEU A 227 14.09 -9.22 -1.24
CA LEU A 227 14.60 -8.60 -2.47
C LEU A 227 14.68 -7.08 -2.33
N GLU A 228 13.68 -6.43 -1.73
CA GLU A 228 13.69 -4.99 -1.45
C GLU A 228 14.82 -4.59 -0.51
N ARG A 229 15.04 -5.36 0.56
CA ARG A 229 16.15 -5.14 1.50
C ARG A 229 17.50 -5.27 0.79
N ALA A 230 17.67 -6.29 -0.06
CA ALA A 230 18.88 -6.50 -0.84
C ALA A 230 19.10 -5.39 -1.88
N ALA A 231 18.06 -4.98 -2.61
CA ALA A 231 18.11 -3.87 -3.57
C ALA A 231 18.53 -2.57 -2.89
N ARG A 232 17.91 -2.26 -1.73
CA ARG A 232 18.25 -1.08 -0.93
C ARG A 232 19.70 -1.11 -0.46
N ALA A 233 20.15 -2.25 0.09
CA ALA A 233 21.53 -2.40 0.55
C ALA A 233 22.53 -2.21 -0.61
N HIS A 234 22.21 -2.74 -1.79
CA HIS A 234 23.02 -2.58 -2.99
C HIS A 234 23.11 -1.12 -3.43
N LEU A 235 21.98 -0.43 -3.57
CA LEU A 235 21.92 0.98 -3.97
C LEU A 235 22.64 1.88 -2.98
N VAL A 236 22.39 1.69 -1.67
CA VAL A 236 23.09 2.41 -0.61
C VAL A 236 24.59 2.18 -0.67
N GLY A 237 25.02 0.94 -0.95
CA GLY A 237 26.43 0.60 -1.12
C GLY A 237 27.10 1.37 -2.26
N GLN A 238 26.39 1.60 -3.36
CA GLN A 238 26.93 2.34 -4.50
C GLN A 238 27.17 3.82 -4.21
N VAL A 239 26.31 4.46 -3.40
CA VAL A 239 26.38 5.91 -3.11
C VAL A 239 26.91 6.24 -1.72
N ARG A 240 27.42 5.24 -0.98
CA ARG A 240 27.82 5.38 0.42
C ARG A 240 28.95 6.40 0.60
N GLU A 241 29.94 6.36 -0.27
CA GLU A 241 31.12 7.23 -0.16
C GLU A 241 30.78 8.68 -0.50
N GLU A 242 29.96 8.92 -1.53
CA GLU A 242 29.47 10.28 -1.82
C GLU A 242 28.60 10.81 -0.68
N PHE A 243 27.73 9.97 -0.11
CA PHE A 243 26.93 10.34 1.06
C PHE A 243 27.82 10.70 2.26
N ALA A 244 28.83 9.89 2.57
CA ALA A 244 29.76 10.17 3.66
C ALA A 244 30.53 11.47 3.45
N ALA A 245 30.92 11.77 2.21
CA ALA A 245 31.53 13.04 1.85
C ALA A 245 30.56 14.22 2.00
N ALA A 246 29.31 14.06 1.57
CA ALA A 246 28.27 15.06 1.70
C ALA A 246 27.95 15.38 3.17
N VAL A 247 27.80 14.38 4.03
CA VAL A 247 27.60 14.55 5.48
C VAL A 247 28.72 15.38 6.11
N ARG A 248 29.98 15.08 5.79
CA ARG A 248 31.14 15.86 6.29
C ARG A 248 31.16 17.30 5.79
N ALA A 249 30.53 17.58 4.64
CA ALA A 249 30.47 18.89 4.03
C ALA A 249 29.22 19.70 4.42
N VAL A 250 28.31 19.15 5.24
CA VAL A 250 27.11 19.87 5.70
C VAL A 250 27.51 21.03 6.60
N PRO A 251 27.13 22.28 6.25
CA PRO A 251 27.38 23.45 7.08
C PRO A 251 26.70 23.37 8.44
N GLY A 252 27.40 23.80 9.49
CA GLY A 252 26.85 23.86 10.85
C GLY A 252 26.61 22.49 11.50
N SER A 253 26.96 21.38 10.86
CA SER A 253 27.05 20.10 11.57
C SER A 253 28.08 20.26 12.70
N ASP A 254 27.74 19.85 13.92
CA ASP A 254 28.65 19.86 15.07
C ASP A 254 29.75 18.81 14.86
N ARG A 255 30.63 19.01 13.86
CA ARG A 255 31.65 18.04 13.40
C ARG A 255 31.14 16.59 13.45
N GLY A 256 29.89 16.40 13.02
CA GLY A 256 29.02 15.29 13.38
C GLY A 256 29.16 14.08 12.46
N GLY A 257 30.21 13.30 12.65
CA GLY A 257 29.95 11.86 12.79
C GLY A 257 29.38 11.68 14.19
N GLY A 258 28.42 10.78 14.39
CA GLY A 258 28.12 10.34 15.77
C GLY A 258 29.41 9.91 16.49
N GLU A 259 29.37 9.66 17.80
CA GLU A 259 30.55 9.22 18.57
C GLU A 259 31.33 8.05 17.93
N SER A 260 30.70 7.31 17.00
CA SER A 260 31.20 6.21 16.18
C SER A 260 31.99 6.59 14.91
N GLY A 261 31.79 7.78 14.33
CA GLY A 261 32.28 8.15 13.00
C GLY A 261 31.53 7.52 11.81
N ASP A 262 30.40 6.82 12.03
CA ASP A 262 29.55 6.31 10.95
C ASP A 262 28.74 7.48 10.32
N PRO A 263 28.82 7.72 8.99
CA PRO A 263 27.99 8.73 8.32
C PRO A 263 26.48 8.52 8.49
N PHE A 264 26.03 7.30 8.84
CA PHE A 264 24.62 7.04 9.13
C PHE A 264 24.17 7.47 10.53
N ASP A 265 25.09 7.86 11.41
CA ASP A 265 24.80 8.37 12.76
C ASP A 265 24.71 9.91 12.81
N ALA A 266 24.76 10.58 11.65
CA ALA A 266 24.55 12.02 11.55
C ALA A 266 23.15 12.43 12.02
N ASP A 267 23.01 13.66 12.52
CA ASP A 267 21.70 14.18 12.91
C ASP A 267 20.74 14.19 11.70
N PRO A 268 19.42 14.03 11.91
CA PRO A 268 18.48 13.88 10.81
C PRO A 268 18.47 15.01 9.78
N VAL A 269 18.75 16.26 10.20
CA VAL A 269 18.83 17.41 9.29
C VAL A 269 20.07 17.31 8.40
N SER A 270 21.24 17.02 8.99
CA SER A 270 22.47 16.80 8.22
C SER A 270 22.34 15.60 7.27
N ALA A 271 21.71 14.51 7.72
CA ALA A 271 21.46 13.35 6.87
C ALA A 271 20.50 13.68 5.72
N ALA A 272 19.43 14.46 5.96
CA ALA A 272 18.49 14.87 4.92
C ALA A 272 19.15 15.75 3.86
N LEU A 273 19.92 16.75 4.28
CA LEU A 273 20.69 17.60 3.37
C LEU A 273 21.69 16.77 2.55
N ALA A 274 22.44 15.88 3.20
CA ALA A 274 23.39 15.02 2.50
C ALA A 274 22.73 14.05 1.50
N VAL A 275 21.55 13.51 1.81
CA VAL A 275 20.76 12.73 0.85
C VAL A 275 20.32 13.61 -0.32
N GLY A 276 19.85 14.83 -0.06
CA GLY A 276 19.49 15.80 -1.09
C GLY A 276 20.65 16.11 -2.03
N ARG A 277 21.85 16.34 -1.47
CA ARG A 277 23.08 16.58 -2.23
C ARG A 277 23.47 15.44 -3.18
N VAL A 278 23.22 14.21 -2.76
CA VAL A 278 23.54 12.99 -3.54
C VAL A 278 22.47 12.70 -4.58
N ALA A 279 21.26 13.21 -4.42
CA ALA A 279 20.14 12.96 -5.32
C ALA A 279 20.18 13.85 -6.58
N ASP A 280 19.66 13.34 -7.69
CA ASP A 280 19.25 14.17 -8.84
C ASP A 280 17.83 14.72 -8.56
N LEU A 281 17.78 15.92 -7.97
CA LEU A 281 16.59 16.67 -7.59
C LEU A 281 16.16 17.61 -8.72
N ARG A 282 14.88 17.55 -9.10
CA ARG A 282 14.32 18.36 -10.19
C ARG A 282 13.21 19.31 -9.74
N ALA A 283 12.59 19.00 -8.60
CA ALA A 283 11.62 19.87 -7.95
C ALA A 283 12.33 20.60 -6.79
N PRO A 284 11.79 21.74 -6.32
CA PRO A 284 12.37 22.47 -5.21
C PRO A 284 12.36 21.67 -3.91
N VAL A 285 13.40 21.86 -3.11
CA VAL A 285 13.45 21.43 -1.71
C VAL A 285 13.05 22.58 -0.81
N VAL A 286 12.09 22.35 0.07
CA VAL A 286 11.69 23.30 1.10
C VAL A 286 12.66 23.20 2.27
N VAL A 287 13.35 24.30 2.60
CA VAL A 287 14.38 24.36 3.64
C VAL A 287 13.93 25.35 4.70
N ALA A 288 13.50 24.82 5.85
CA ALA A 288 13.07 25.59 7.03
C ALA A 288 14.12 25.52 8.16
N VAL A 289 15.40 25.39 7.79
CA VAL A 289 16.52 25.30 8.73
C VAL A 289 17.58 26.36 8.47
N ASP A 290 18.09 26.96 9.54
CA ASP A 290 19.16 27.96 9.48
C ASP A 290 20.56 27.31 9.43
N ARG A 291 20.80 26.53 8.37
CA ARG A 291 22.11 25.90 8.11
C ARG A 291 22.96 26.67 7.10
N PHE A 292 22.33 27.47 6.25
CA PHE A 292 22.98 28.19 5.17
C PHE A 292 22.88 29.69 5.40
N GLU A 293 23.90 30.44 4.96
CA GLU A 293 23.91 31.91 5.06
C GLU A 293 22.81 32.58 4.21
N GLY A 294 22.24 31.85 3.24
CA GLY A 294 21.10 32.30 2.44
C GLY A 294 20.56 31.21 1.50
N THR A 295 19.43 31.50 0.85
CA THR A 295 18.73 30.59 -0.06
C THR A 295 19.57 30.19 -1.27
N GLY A 296 20.36 31.12 -1.82
CA GLY A 296 21.31 30.84 -2.90
C GLY A 296 22.38 29.83 -2.49
N ALA A 297 22.96 29.98 -1.29
CA ALA A 297 23.95 29.04 -0.78
C ALA A 297 23.37 27.63 -0.56
N ALA A 298 22.11 27.54 -0.13
CA ALA A 298 21.40 26.26 -0.01
C ALA A 298 21.18 25.62 -1.38
N ALA A 299 20.72 26.39 -2.38
CA ALA A 299 20.48 25.91 -3.73
C ALA A 299 21.77 25.46 -4.44
N ASP A 300 22.87 26.21 -4.27
CA ASP A 300 24.18 25.87 -4.83
C ASP A 300 24.78 24.64 -4.16
N TRP A 301 24.62 24.52 -2.83
CA TRP A 301 25.10 23.35 -2.12
C TRP A 301 24.30 22.10 -2.50
N LEU A 302 22.96 22.15 -2.49
CA LEU A 302 22.09 21.04 -2.89
C LEU A 302 22.15 20.73 -4.38
N ASP A 303 22.66 21.66 -5.18
CA ASP A 303 22.62 21.66 -6.65
C ASP A 303 21.17 21.50 -7.19
N ALA A 304 20.22 22.12 -6.50
CA ALA A 304 18.79 21.96 -6.77
C ALA A 304 18.03 23.27 -6.48
N PRO A 305 16.82 23.45 -7.03
CA PRO A 305 15.98 24.56 -6.63
C PRO A 305 15.62 24.48 -5.14
N VAL A 306 15.54 25.62 -4.46
CA VAL A 306 15.23 25.69 -3.02
C VAL A 306 14.17 26.76 -2.76
N VAL A 307 13.22 26.42 -1.89
CA VAL A 307 12.29 27.38 -1.28
C VAL A 307 12.61 27.45 0.21
N ARG A 308 12.95 28.63 0.73
CA ARG A 308 13.13 28.85 2.17
C ARG A 308 11.88 29.48 2.75
N VAL A 309 11.51 28.98 3.93
CA VAL A 309 10.38 29.43 4.74
C VAL A 309 10.91 29.79 6.11
#